data_AF-A0A1X7KG99-F1
#
_entry.id   AF-A0A1X7KG99-F1
#
_cell.length_a   1.000
_cell.length_b   1.000
_cell.length_c   1.000
_cell.angle_alpha   90.00
_cell.angle_beta   90.00
_cell.angle_gamma   90.00
#
_symmetry.space_group_name_H-M   'P 1'
#
loop_
_entity.id
_entity.type
_entity.pdbx_description
1 polymer ?
#
loop_
_entity_poly.entity_id
_entity_poly.type
_entity_poly.pdbx_seq_one_letter_code
_entity_poly.pdbx_strand_id
1 'polypeptide(L)'
;MKKNFYTKNYFFGLSITIFIMSVIAFSDNWLTDVGQTSNSDPKMIVHGLIMFAWTIVLIIQTNHIRKLNIAQHKKLGITGFLIAVLMLLSINYLAYLGPDFNQLPFFGKANRIFVPVFALMLLFAYLNRYNKLLHQYFIFVGMLLCMEPILSRFCANLDLSPMVFAFPIWLGLWISIFMYDIILRRKLHPILYLGFIFFLGVYIILS
;
A
#
# COMPACT_ATOMS: atom_id res chain seq x y z
N MET A 1 5.03 1.10 28.54
CA MET A 1 6.04 1.97 27.89
C MET A 1 5.43 3.32 27.53
N LYS A 2 6.08 4.43 27.88
CA LYS A 2 5.64 5.78 27.50
C LYS A 2 5.73 5.93 25.97
N LYS A 3 4.66 6.38 25.32
CA LYS A 3 4.68 6.75 23.91
C LYS A 3 5.65 7.92 23.73
N ASN A 4 6.69 7.74 22.93
CA ASN A 4 7.58 8.83 22.50
C ASN A 4 7.09 9.43 21.17
N PHE A 5 7.71 10.53 20.73
CA PHE A 5 7.35 11.20 19.48
C PHE A 5 7.35 10.23 18.29
N TYR A 6 8.39 9.41 18.15
CA TYR A 6 8.51 8.44 17.06
C TYR A 6 7.35 7.45 17.02
N THR A 7 7.05 6.81 18.15
CA THR A 7 5.98 5.80 18.24
C THR A 7 4.59 6.37 18.03
N LYS A 8 4.36 7.63 18.43
CA LYS A 8 3.09 8.34 18.18
C LYS A 8 2.91 8.66 16.69
N ASN A 9 3.98 9.01 15.98
CA ASN A 9 3.92 9.53 14.62
C ASN A 9 4.26 8.50 13.54
N TYR A 10 4.79 7.31 13.88
CA TYR A 10 5.33 6.34 12.92
C TYR A 10 4.36 6.01 11.76
N PHE A 11 3.16 5.51 12.04
CA PHE A 11 2.21 5.13 10.97
C PHE A 11 1.72 6.30 10.14
N PHE A 12 1.63 7.50 10.74
CA PHE A 12 1.33 8.72 10.00
C PHE A 12 2.48 9.11 9.08
N GLY A 13 3.72 9.04 9.58
CA GLY A 13 4.92 9.27 8.78
C GLY A 13 5.03 8.27 7.62
N LEU A 14 4.84 6.97 7.90
CA LEU A 14 4.85 5.92 6.87
C LEU A 14 3.77 6.17 5.81
N SER A 15 2.56 6.58 6.21
CA SER A 15 1.49 6.91 5.26
C SER A 15 1.84 8.12 4.39
N ILE A 16 2.48 9.14 4.96
CA ILE A 16 3.01 10.28 4.20
C ILE A 16 4.09 9.84 3.23
N THR A 17 5.04 9.00 3.67
CA THR A 17 6.11 8.49 2.81
C THR A 17 5.53 7.73 1.61
N ILE A 18 4.56 6.84 1.85
CA ILE A 18 3.84 6.11 0.80
C ILE A 18 3.12 7.06 -0.16
N PHE A 19 2.44 8.08 0.37
CA PHE A 19 1.76 9.08 -0.46
C PHE A 19 2.73 9.90 -1.30
N ILE A 20 3.85 10.36 -0.74
CA ILE A 20 4.88 11.10 -1.49
C ILE A 20 5.45 10.22 -2.61
N MET A 21 5.77 8.95 -2.30
CA MET A 21 6.19 7.99 -3.32
C MET A 21 5.13 7.83 -4.40
N SER A 22 3.83 7.76 -4.04
CA SER A 22 2.72 7.69 -5.00
C SER A 22 2.61 8.94 -5.88
N VAL A 23 2.79 10.14 -5.31
CA VAL A 23 2.75 11.39 -6.08
C VAL A 23 3.88 11.43 -7.13
N ILE A 24 5.08 11.01 -6.74
CA ILE A 24 6.24 10.92 -7.65
C ILE A 24 6.05 9.79 -8.66
N ALA A 25 5.57 8.62 -8.22
CA ALA A 25 5.33 7.46 -9.08
C ALA A 25 4.36 7.74 -10.23
N PHE A 26 3.40 8.63 -10.02
CA PHE A 26 2.39 8.96 -11.03
C PHE A 26 2.50 10.41 -11.51
N SER A 27 3.68 11.05 -11.36
CA SER A 27 3.93 12.42 -11.84
C SER A 27 3.94 12.53 -13.36
N ASP A 28 4.31 11.46 -14.06
CA ASP A 28 4.17 11.32 -15.51
C ASP A 28 2.74 11.62 -15.98
N ASN A 29 1.73 11.15 -15.25
CA ASN A 29 0.32 11.39 -15.60
C ASN A 29 -0.11 12.87 -15.60
N TRP A 30 0.61 13.79 -14.95
CA TRP A 30 0.12 15.19 -14.78
C TRP A 30 1.21 16.27 -14.85
N LEU A 31 2.49 15.90 -14.92
CA LEU A 31 3.62 16.82 -14.99
C LEU A 31 4.57 16.53 -16.16
N THR A 32 5.06 15.29 -16.27
CA THR A 32 6.22 15.01 -17.15
C THR A 32 5.87 14.34 -18.48
N ASP A 33 4.81 13.52 -18.56
CA ASP A 33 4.35 12.88 -19.80
C ASP A 33 2.81 12.89 -19.90
N VAL A 34 2.25 14.10 -20.01
CA VAL A 34 0.79 14.28 -19.98
C VAL A 34 0.07 13.75 -21.21
N GLY A 35 0.80 13.41 -22.28
CA GLY A 35 0.26 12.94 -23.57
C GLY A 35 0.03 11.43 -23.67
N GLN A 36 0.42 10.66 -22.66
CA GLN A 36 0.28 9.21 -22.65
C GLN A 36 -1.18 8.74 -22.81
N THR A 37 -1.37 7.56 -23.40
CA THR A 37 -2.70 6.99 -23.68
C THR A 37 -3.56 6.80 -22.42
N SER A 38 -2.95 6.45 -21.29
CA SER A 38 -3.64 6.31 -20.00
C SER A 38 -4.30 7.61 -19.50
N ASN A 39 -3.82 8.78 -19.94
CA ASN A 39 -4.41 10.06 -19.58
C ASN A 39 -5.70 10.38 -20.34
N SER A 40 -5.94 9.69 -21.45
CA SER A 40 -7.17 9.82 -22.25
C SER A 40 -8.13 8.65 -22.04
N ASP A 41 -7.74 7.67 -21.22
CA ASP A 41 -8.52 6.45 -20.98
C ASP A 41 -9.32 6.54 -19.67
N PRO A 42 -10.66 6.69 -19.72
CA PRO A 42 -11.46 6.97 -18.53
C PRO A 42 -11.30 5.95 -17.41
N LYS A 43 -11.13 4.65 -17.74
CA LYS A 43 -10.94 3.60 -16.71
C LYS A 43 -9.63 3.77 -15.94
N MET A 44 -8.57 4.25 -16.59
CA MET A 44 -7.28 4.51 -15.97
C MET A 44 -7.34 5.75 -15.07
N ILE A 45 -8.02 6.81 -15.52
CA ILE A 45 -8.25 8.03 -14.73
C ILE A 45 -9.03 7.69 -13.45
N VAL A 46 -10.15 6.97 -13.58
CA VAL A 46 -11.00 6.57 -12.45
C VAL A 46 -10.21 5.71 -11.46
N HIS A 47 -9.47 4.71 -11.94
CA HIS A 47 -8.62 3.89 -11.08
C HIS A 47 -7.56 4.73 -10.35
N GLY A 48 -6.87 5.62 -11.06
CA GLY A 48 -5.86 6.51 -10.49
C GLY A 48 -6.43 7.39 -9.38
N LEU A 49 -7.59 8.01 -9.62
CA LEU A 49 -8.27 8.83 -8.61
C LEU A 49 -8.66 8.02 -7.36
N ILE A 50 -9.13 6.79 -7.54
CA ILE A 50 -9.47 5.89 -6.41
C ILE A 50 -8.21 5.51 -5.63
N MET A 51 -7.09 5.19 -6.30
CA MET A 51 -5.81 4.88 -5.66
C MET A 51 -5.24 6.08 -4.87
N PHE A 52 -5.36 7.30 -5.42
CA PHE A 52 -4.98 8.51 -4.70
C PHE A 52 -5.90 8.78 -3.50
N ALA A 53 -7.21 8.61 -3.66
CA ALA A 53 -8.15 8.73 -2.55
C ALA A 53 -7.84 7.75 -1.42
N TRP A 54 -7.43 6.51 -1.76
CA TRP A 54 -7.02 5.50 -0.79
C TRP A 54 -5.81 5.94 0.04
N THR A 55 -4.74 6.41 -0.60
CA THR A 55 -3.52 6.86 0.11
C THR A 55 -3.78 8.12 0.94
N ILE A 56 -4.59 9.05 0.44
CA ILE A 56 -5.03 10.25 1.19
C ILE A 56 -5.83 9.85 2.43
N VAL A 57 -6.80 8.94 2.30
CA VAL A 57 -7.57 8.45 3.45
C VAL A 57 -6.66 7.77 4.46
N LEU A 58 -5.67 6.98 4.03
CA LEU A 58 -4.72 6.36 4.95
C LEU A 58 -3.98 7.40 5.80
N ILE A 59 -3.55 8.53 5.20
CA ILE A 59 -2.95 9.67 5.93
C ILE A 59 -3.95 10.27 6.93
N ILE A 60 -5.18 10.54 6.50
CA ILE A 60 -6.22 11.12 7.37
C ILE A 60 -6.50 10.20 8.56
N GLN A 61 -6.67 8.90 8.32
CA GLN A 61 -6.97 7.90 9.34
C GLN A 61 -5.85 7.79 10.37
N THR A 62 -4.60 7.72 9.91
CA THR A 62 -3.44 7.66 10.81
C THR A 62 -3.23 8.97 11.57
N ASN A 63 -3.54 10.12 10.96
CA ASN A 63 -3.51 11.41 11.64
C ASN A 63 -4.57 11.51 12.76
N HIS A 64 -5.78 10.99 12.54
CA HIS A 64 -6.80 10.93 13.58
C HIS A 64 -6.34 10.08 14.77
N ILE A 65 -5.76 8.90 14.53
CA ILE A 65 -5.19 8.06 15.59
C ILE A 65 -4.04 8.78 16.31
N ARG A 66 -3.13 9.42 15.57
CA ARG A 66 -2.01 10.21 16.10
C ARG A 66 -2.48 11.36 16.99
N LYS A 67 -3.59 12.02 16.64
CA LYS A 67 -4.25 13.08 17.42
C LYS A 67 -5.23 12.55 18.48
N LEU A 68 -5.32 11.24 18.67
CA LEU A 68 -6.29 10.57 19.57
C LEU A 68 -7.76 10.90 19.26
N ASN A 69 -8.06 11.36 18.05
CA ASN A 69 -9.42 11.63 17.59
C ASN A 69 -10.09 10.35 17.06
N ILE A 70 -10.34 9.41 17.97
CA ILE A 70 -10.87 8.08 17.65
C ILE A 70 -12.29 8.15 17.10
N ALA A 71 -13.09 9.15 17.52
CA ALA A 71 -14.44 9.35 17.02
C ALA A 71 -14.44 9.64 15.51
N GLN A 72 -13.57 10.55 15.04
CA GLN A 72 -13.45 10.85 13.61
C GLN A 72 -12.83 9.69 12.81
N HIS A 73 -11.85 8.98 13.37
CA HIS A 73 -11.33 7.75 12.77
C HIS A 73 -12.44 6.74 12.48
N LYS A 74 -13.31 6.49 13.47
CA LYS A 74 -14.46 5.58 13.31
C LYS A 74 -15.47 6.12 12.29
N LYS A 75 -15.81 7.41 12.35
CA LYS A 75 -16.78 8.03 11.43
C LYS A 75 -16.33 7.95 9.98
N LEU A 76 -15.08 8.33 9.70
CA LEU A 76 -14.50 8.28 8.34
C LEU A 76 -14.04 6.88 7.93
N GLY A 77 -13.94 5.93 8.87
CA GLY A 77 -13.48 4.57 8.60
C GLY A 77 -14.37 3.84 7.59
N ILE A 78 -15.69 4.11 7.61
CA ILE A 78 -16.63 3.57 6.61
C ILE A 78 -16.29 4.09 5.22
N THR A 79 -16.05 5.39 5.07
CA THR A 79 -15.61 5.98 3.80
C THR A 79 -14.32 5.34 3.29
N GLY A 80 -13.35 5.13 4.19
CA GLY A 80 -12.11 4.44 3.82
C GLY A 80 -12.32 3.00 3.38
N PHE A 81 -13.23 2.27 4.02
CA PHE A 81 -13.59 0.91 3.60
C PHE A 81 -14.27 0.89 2.23
N LEU A 82 -15.19 1.83 1.96
CA LEU A 82 -15.82 1.95 0.63
C LEU A 82 -14.80 2.26 -0.46
N ILE A 83 -13.85 3.17 -0.20
CA ILE A 83 -12.75 3.46 -1.14
C ILE A 83 -11.91 2.21 -1.38
N ALA A 84 -11.61 1.44 -0.33
CA ALA A 84 -10.86 0.19 -0.46
C ALA A 84 -11.59 -0.85 -1.34
N VAL A 85 -12.92 -0.96 -1.20
CA VAL A 85 -13.75 -1.82 -2.06
C VAL A 85 -13.72 -1.33 -3.50
N LEU A 86 -13.93 -0.02 -3.75
CA LEU A 86 -13.84 0.56 -5.09
C LEU A 86 -12.46 0.33 -5.72
N MET A 87 -11.40 0.42 -4.92
CA MET A 87 -10.04 0.15 -5.34
C MET A 87 -9.88 -1.30 -5.80
N LEU A 88 -10.35 -2.26 -5.00
CA LEU A 88 -10.34 -3.68 -5.35
C LEU A 88 -11.16 -3.95 -6.62
N LEU A 89 -12.33 -3.34 -6.77
CA LEU A 89 -13.13 -3.50 -7.98
C LEU A 89 -12.40 -2.94 -9.20
N SER A 90 -11.83 -1.73 -9.09
CA SER A 90 -11.13 -1.09 -10.20
C SER A 90 -9.88 -1.87 -10.64
N ILE A 91 -9.05 -2.36 -9.71
CA ILE A 91 -7.82 -3.10 -10.06
C ILE A 91 -8.13 -4.48 -10.67
N ASN A 92 -9.21 -5.14 -10.24
CA ASN A 92 -9.65 -6.41 -10.82
C ASN A 92 -10.32 -6.21 -12.18
N TYR A 93 -11.06 -5.11 -12.37
CA TYR A 93 -11.60 -4.75 -13.68
C TYR A 93 -10.48 -4.48 -14.69
N LEU A 94 -9.46 -3.71 -14.31
CA LEU A 94 -8.28 -3.49 -15.15
C LEU A 94 -7.48 -4.79 -15.38
N ALA A 95 -7.52 -5.74 -14.43
CA ALA A 95 -6.94 -7.07 -14.61
C ALA A 95 -7.64 -7.87 -15.69
N TYR A 96 -8.96 -7.89 -15.64
CA TYR A 96 -9.80 -8.63 -16.56
C TYR A 96 -9.66 -8.15 -18.00
N LEU A 97 -9.50 -6.84 -18.20
CA LEU A 97 -9.25 -6.24 -19.52
C LEU A 97 -7.79 -6.28 -19.96
N GLY A 98 -6.89 -6.60 -19.03
CA GLY A 98 -5.45 -6.60 -19.28
C GLY A 98 -4.97 -7.87 -19.99
N PRO A 99 -3.65 -7.96 -20.25
CA PRO A 99 -3.06 -9.15 -20.83
C PRO A 99 -3.15 -10.36 -19.88
N ASP A 100 -3.13 -11.56 -20.46
CA ASP A 100 -3.14 -12.81 -19.72
C ASP A 100 -1.94 -12.93 -18.78
N PHE A 101 -2.10 -13.68 -17.69
CA PHE A 101 -1.07 -13.84 -16.66
C PHE A 101 0.29 -14.25 -17.23
N ASN A 102 0.31 -15.15 -18.23
CA ASN A 102 1.55 -15.65 -18.82
C ASN A 102 2.33 -14.59 -19.61
N GLN A 103 1.64 -13.55 -20.11
CA GLN A 103 2.21 -12.45 -20.88
C GLN A 103 2.71 -11.30 -19.99
N LEU A 104 2.37 -11.31 -18.70
CA LEU A 104 2.78 -10.27 -17.78
C LEU A 104 4.29 -10.34 -17.49
N PRO A 105 4.97 -9.17 -17.39
CA PRO A 105 6.31 -9.13 -16.84
C PRO A 105 6.31 -9.57 -15.36
N PHE A 106 7.49 -9.86 -14.81
CA PHE A 106 7.68 -10.33 -13.42
C PHE A 106 6.83 -9.55 -12.41
N PHE A 107 6.92 -8.22 -12.42
CA PHE A 107 6.17 -7.35 -11.50
C PHE A 107 4.64 -7.41 -11.70
N GLY A 108 4.19 -7.54 -12.95
CA GLY A 108 2.79 -7.73 -13.26
C GLY A 108 2.24 -9.04 -12.69
N LYS A 109 3.01 -10.13 -12.81
CA LYS A 109 2.66 -11.44 -12.22
C LYS A 109 2.61 -11.37 -10.69
N ALA A 110 3.62 -10.76 -10.07
CA ALA A 110 3.68 -10.59 -8.62
C ALA A 110 2.44 -9.85 -8.08
N ASN A 111 2.05 -8.75 -8.74
CA ASN A 111 0.83 -8.02 -8.39
C ASN A 111 -0.44 -8.84 -8.48
N ARG A 112 -0.57 -9.72 -9.49
CA ARG A 112 -1.75 -10.61 -9.59
C ARG A 112 -1.86 -11.60 -8.45
N ILE A 113 -0.74 -11.94 -7.81
CA ILE A 113 -0.72 -12.77 -6.61
C ILE A 113 -0.96 -11.92 -5.34
N PHE A 114 -0.42 -10.71 -5.27
CA PHE A 114 -0.58 -9.83 -4.11
C PHE A 114 -1.99 -9.29 -3.92
N VAL A 115 -2.70 -8.94 -5.00
CA VAL A 115 -4.03 -8.30 -4.94
C VAL A 115 -5.08 -9.14 -4.18
N PRO A 116 -5.23 -10.45 -4.43
CA PRO A 116 -6.15 -11.28 -3.65
C PRO A 116 -5.80 -11.31 -2.15
N VAL A 117 -4.51 -11.41 -1.81
CA VAL A 117 -4.08 -11.40 -0.40
C VAL A 117 -4.31 -10.03 0.23
N PHE A 118 -4.06 -8.95 -0.50
CA PHE A 118 -4.42 -7.61 -0.07
C PHE A 118 -5.92 -7.46 0.23
N ALA A 119 -6.79 -8.01 -0.63
CA ALA A 119 -8.23 -8.03 -0.38
C ALA A 119 -8.59 -8.75 0.93
N LEU A 120 -7.96 -9.91 1.18
CA LEU A 120 -8.12 -10.65 2.44
C LEU A 120 -7.63 -9.84 3.64
N MET A 121 -6.49 -9.16 3.53
CA MET A 121 -5.98 -8.29 4.59
C MET A 121 -6.98 -7.16 4.89
N LEU A 122 -7.57 -6.52 3.88
CA LEU A 122 -8.60 -5.49 4.11
C LEU A 122 -9.86 -6.05 4.78
N LEU A 123 -10.32 -7.22 4.35
CA LEU A 123 -11.46 -7.90 4.98
C LEU A 123 -11.16 -8.18 6.45
N PHE A 124 -10.00 -8.77 6.76
CA PHE A 124 -9.60 -9.05 8.13
C PHE A 124 -9.36 -7.78 8.94
N ALA A 125 -8.88 -6.70 8.34
CA ALA A 125 -8.78 -5.40 9.01
C ALA A 125 -10.17 -4.90 9.44
N TYR A 126 -11.18 -5.04 8.58
CA TYR A 126 -12.55 -4.62 8.89
C TYR A 126 -13.22 -5.51 9.93
N LEU A 127 -13.07 -6.83 9.81
CA LEU A 127 -13.60 -7.79 10.79
C LEU A 127 -12.98 -7.58 12.17
N ASN A 128 -11.69 -7.24 12.22
CA ASN A 128 -10.96 -6.99 13.45
C ASN A 128 -10.90 -5.51 13.86
N ARG A 129 -11.80 -4.64 13.34
CA ARG A 129 -11.80 -3.18 13.61
C ARG A 129 -11.86 -2.78 15.10
N TYR A 130 -12.35 -3.67 15.97
CA TYR A 130 -12.36 -3.45 17.42
C TYR A 130 -11.05 -3.87 18.10
N ASN A 131 -10.29 -4.78 17.49
CA ASN A 131 -8.94 -5.13 17.91
C ASN A 131 -7.93 -4.21 17.20
N LYS A 132 -7.59 -3.12 17.90
CA LYS A 132 -6.67 -2.06 17.41
C LYS A 132 -5.37 -2.63 16.84
N LEU A 133 -4.85 -3.69 17.46
CA LEU A 133 -3.57 -4.31 17.08
C LEU A 133 -3.68 -4.99 15.71
N LEU A 134 -4.65 -5.89 15.58
CA LEU A 134 -4.85 -6.69 14.39
C LEU A 134 -5.29 -5.81 13.22
N HIS A 135 -6.24 -4.91 13.45
CA HIS A 135 -6.69 -3.94 12.45
C HIS A 135 -5.52 -3.17 11.83
N GLN A 136 -4.63 -2.62 12.67
CA GLN A 136 -3.47 -1.87 12.22
C GLN A 136 -2.53 -2.71 11.36
N TYR A 137 -2.19 -3.93 11.78
CA TYR A 137 -1.30 -4.79 10.99
C TYR A 137 -1.92 -5.20 9.67
N PHE A 138 -3.19 -5.58 9.66
CA PHE A 138 -3.85 -5.97 8.42
C PHE A 138 -3.87 -4.83 7.40
N ILE A 139 -4.13 -3.59 7.82
CA ILE A 139 -4.06 -2.43 6.92
C ILE A 139 -2.64 -2.24 6.37
N PHE A 140 -1.61 -2.20 7.23
CA PHE A 140 -0.25 -1.87 6.78
C PHE A 140 0.45 -3.01 6.04
N VAL A 141 0.25 -4.26 6.45
CA VAL A 141 0.74 -5.43 5.69
C VAL A 141 0.05 -5.49 4.33
N GLY A 142 -1.26 -5.26 4.28
CA GLY A 142 -1.97 -5.14 3.01
C GLY A 142 -1.38 -4.03 2.13
N MET A 143 -1.22 -2.83 2.67
CA MET A 143 -0.64 -1.70 1.93
C MET A 143 0.75 -2.04 1.40
N LEU A 144 1.62 -2.65 2.22
CA LEU A 144 2.95 -3.05 1.81
C LEU A 144 2.91 -4.10 0.69
N LEU A 145 1.97 -5.05 0.68
CA LEU A 145 1.86 -6.03 -0.41
C LEU A 145 1.43 -5.41 -1.75
N CYS A 146 0.74 -4.26 -1.74
CA CYS A 146 0.28 -3.56 -2.94
C CYS A 146 1.20 -2.39 -3.38
N MET A 147 2.47 -2.40 -2.96
CA MET A 147 3.40 -1.28 -3.25
C MET A 147 4.03 -1.32 -4.65
N GLU A 148 3.99 -2.44 -5.37
CA GLU A 148 4.80 -2.59 -6.59
C GLU A 148 4.56 -1.47 -7.62
N PRO A 149 3.32 -1.12 -8.04
CA PRO A 149 3.14 -0.11 -9.08
C PRO A 149 3.63 1.27 -8.65
N ILE A 150 3.58 1.56 -7.34
CA ILE A 150 4.14 2.78 -6.76
C ILE A 150 5.66 2.72 -6.87
N LEU A 151 6.29 1.62 -6.44
CA LEU A 151 7.74 1.53 -6.37
C LEU A 151 8.41 1.47 -7.75
N SER A 152 7.85 0.73 -8.70
CA SER A 152 8.45 0.63 -10.03
C SER A 152 8.38 1.96 -10.78
N ARG A 153 7.25 2.66 -10.75
CA ARG A 153 7.15 3.98 -11.36
C ARG A 153 7.87 5.07 -10.56
N PHE A 154 7.92 4.98 -9.23
CA PHE A 154 8.73 5.88 -8.40
C PHE A 154 10.21 5.81 -8.80
N CYS A 155 10.75 4.60 -9.01
CA CYS A 155 12.13 4.45 -9.48
C CYS A 155 12.28 5.00 -10.91
N ALA A 156 11.37 4.64 -11.82
CA ALA A 156 11.44 5.08 -13.21
C ALA A 156 11.41 6.61 -13.36
N ASN A 157 10.54 7.31 -12.63
CA ASN A 157 10.44 8.77 -12.66
C ASN A 157 11.60 9.49 -11.95
N LEU A 158 12.50 8.75 -11.30
CA LEU A 158 13.75 9.24 -10.73
C LEU A 158 14.98 8.80 -11.55
N ASP A 159 14.77 8.28 -12.76
CA ASP A 159 15.80 7.71 -13.63
C ASP A 159 16.59 6.56 -12.97
N LEU A 160 15.95 5.86 -12.01
CA LEU A 160 16.51 4.69 -11.34
C LEU A 160 15.94 3.41 -11.94
N SER A 161 16.79 2.40 -12.15
CA SER A 161 16.34 1.08 -12.62
C SER A 161 15.36 0.43 -11.62
N PRO A 162 14.08 0.21 -11.98
CA PRO A 162 13.11 -0.39 -11.07
C PRO A 162 13.51 -1.79 -10.60
N MET A 163 14.17 -2.57 -11.46
CA MET A 163 14.66 -3.92 -11.15
C MET A 163 15.70 -3.91 -10.02
N VAL A 164 16.48 -2.83 -9.90
CA VAL A 164 17.55 -2.71 -8.91
C VAL A 164 17.05 -2.03 -7.63
N PHE A 165 16.26 -0.97 -7.76
CA PHE A 165 15.94 -0.09 -6.62
C PHE A 165 14.58 -0.36 -5.97
N ALA A 166 13.58 -0.90 -6.70
CA ALA A 166 12.25 -1.10 -6.13
C ALA A 166 12.28 -2.11 -4.97
N PHE A 167 12.99 -3.23 -5.13
CA PHE A 167 13.06 -4.27 -4.10
C PHE A 167 13.77 -3.81 -2.81
N PRO A 168 14.96 -3.18 -2.84
CA PRO A 168 15.58 -2.61 -1.64
C PRO A 168 14.73 -1.56 -0.93
N ILE A 169 14.04 -0.68 -1.68
CA ILE A 169 13.12 0.31 -1.07
C ILE A 169 11.97 -0.43 -0.37
N TRP A 170 11.37 -1.42 -1.04
CA TRP A 170 10.31 -2.23 -0.47
C TRP A 170 10.75 -2.93 0.82
N LEU A 171 11.94 -3.54 0.79
CA LEU A 171 12.56 -4.19 1.94
C LEU A 171 12.80 -3.18 3.07
N GLY A 172 13.25 -1.97 2.76
CA GLY A 172 13.40 -0.88 3.72
C GLY A 172 12.09 -0.52 4.43
N LEU A 173 10.97 -0.49 3.72
CA LEU A 173 9.65 -0.26 4.31
C LEU A 173 9.26 -1.39 5.27
N TRP A 174 9.47 -2.66 4.89
CA TRP A 174 9.26 -3.81 5.77
C TRP A 174 10.16 -3.77 7.02
N ILE A 175 11.46 -3.52 6.85
CA ILE A 175 12.41 -3.39 7.95
C ILE A 175 11.96 -2.27 8.90
N SER A 176 11.47 -1.15 8.38
CA SER A 176 11.03 -0.03 9.22
C SER A 176 9.92 -0.42 10.19
N ILE A 177 8.96 -1.27 9.78
CA ILE A 177 7.86 -1.72 10.64
C ILE A 177 8.30 -2.85 11.58
N PHE A 178 9.24 -3.69 11.16
CA PHE A 178 9.90 -4.64 12.06
C PHE A 178 10.65 -3.93 13.19
N MET A 179 11.41 -2.88 12.86
CA MET A 179 12.11 -2.05 13.84
C MET A 179 11.11 -1.40 14.80
N TYR A 180 9.99 -0.87 14.29
CA TYR A 180 8.92 -0.33 15.13
C TYR A 180 8.42 -1.38 16.16
N ASP A 181 8.18 -2.62 15.73
CA ASP A 181 7.72 -3.71 16.60
C ASP A 181 8.77 -4.11 17.64
N ILE A 182 10.02 -4.28 17.24
CA ILE A 182 11.11 -4.66 18.16
C ILE A 182 11.32 -3.57 19.20
N ILE A 183 11.35 -2.30 18.78
CA ILE A 183 11.59 -1.17 19.68
C ILE A 183 10.41 -0.99 20.65
N LEU A 184 9.17 -1.01 20.14
CA LEU A 184 7.99 -0.67 20.95
C LEU A 184 7.41 -1.86 21.72
N ARG A 185 7.40 -3.04 21.11
CA ARG A 185 6.68 -4.22 21.62
C ARG A 185 7.63 -5.32 22.08
N ARG A 186 8.92 -5.20 21.79
CA ARG A 186 9.96 -6.21 22.09
C ARG A 186 9.66 -7.58 21.46
N LYS A 187 8.74 -7.63 20.50
CA LYS A 187 8.27 -8.84 19.84
C LYS A 187 7.71 -8.49 18.48
N LEU A 188 8.04 -9.31 17.48
CA LEU A 188 7.45 -9.23 16.15
C LEU A 188 6.06 -9.84 16.14
N HIS A 189 5.11 -9.14 15.52
CA HIS A 189 3.76 -9.68 15.40
C HIS A 189 3.68 -10.72 14.27
N PRO A 190 2.94 -11.84 14.46
CA PRO A 190 2.76 -12.89 13.45
C PRO A 190 2.35 -12.41 12.07
N ILE A 191 1.34 -11.56 12.00
CA ILE A 191 0.86 -10.99 10.72
C ILE A 191 1.99 -10.29 9.95
N LEU A 192 2.90 -9.62 10.65
CA LEU A 192 3.97 -8.88 10.01
C LEU A 192 5.01 -9.82 9.37
N TYR A 193 5.56 -10.78 10.11
CA TYR A 193 6.56 -11.69 9.54
C TYR A 193 5.94 -12.67 8.55
N LEU A 194 4.68 -13.11 8.73
CA LEU A 194 3.99 -13.94 7.74
C LEU A 194 3.74 -13.19 6.43
N GLY A 195 3.34 -11.92 6.51
CA GLY A 195 3.21 -11.07 5.33
C GLY A 195 4.54 -10.87 4.60
N PHE A 196 5.63 -10.70 5.35
CA PHE A 196 6.97 -10.57 4.79
C PHE A 196 7.49 -11.86 4.15
N ILE A 197 7.30 -13.01 4.83
CA ILE A 197 7.65 -14.33 4.27
C ILE A 197 6.86 -14.58 2.99
N PHE A 198 5.57 -14.27 2.98
CA PHE A 198 4.74 -14.37 1.78
C PHE A 198 5.26 -13.47 0.66
N PHE A 199 5.59 -12.21 0.96
CA PHE A 199 6.21 -11.28 0.02
C PHE A 199 7.48 -11.86 -0.62
N LEU A 200 8.42 -12.36 0.18
CA LEU A 200 9.65 -12.98 -0.33
C LEU A 200 9.35 -14.26 -1.12
N GLY A 201 8.42 -15.08 -0.65
CA GLY A 201 8.01 -16.32 -1.32
C GLY A 201 7.49 -16.07 -2.73
N VAL A 202 6.65 -15.04 -2.92
CA VAL A 202 6.16 -14.67 -4.26
C VAL A 202 7.32 -14.25 -5.17
N TYR A 203 8.28 -13.47 -4.66
CA TYR A 203 9.45 -13.07 -5.43
C TYR A 203 10.30 -14.28 -5.85
N ILE A 204 10.54 -15.22 -4.94
CA ILE A 204 11.34 -16.43 -5.19
C ILE A 204 10.64 -17.38 -6.18
N ILE A 205 9.30 -17.51 -6.10
CA ILE A 205 8.54 -18.42 -6.97
C ILE A 205 8.47 -17.88 -8.41
N LEU A 206 8.48 -16.55 -8.58
CA LEU A 206 8.34 -15.91 -9.89
C LEU A 206 9.67 -15.60 -10.58
N SER A 207 10.79 -15.63 -9.86
CA SER A 207 12.16 -15.43 -10.37
C SER A 207 12.71 -16.69 -11.02
#